data_AF-C5L510-F1
#
_entry.id   AF-C5L510-F1
#
_cell.length_a   1.000
_cell.length_b   1.000
_cell.length_c   1.000
_cell.angle_alpha   90.00
_cell.angle_beta   90.00
_cell.angle_gamma   90.00
#
_symmetry.space_group_name_H-M   'P 1'
#
loop_
_entity.id
_entity.type
_entity.pdbx_description
1 polymer ?
#
loop_
_entity_poly.entity_id
_entity_poly.type
_entity_poly.pdbx_seq_one_letter_code
_entity_poly.pdbx_strand_id
1 'polypeptide(L)' 'MTELDFEPSRTLVVGDRLDTDILMAQRAGVASCLALSGCCSKADLETSSVKPDFVIDSVGTA' A
#
# COMPACT_ATOMS: atom_id res chain seq x y z
N MET A 1 -15.03 -9.27 -3.54
CA MET A 1 -14.19 -8.54 -4.52
C MET A 1 -14.29 -9.31 -5.83
N THR A 2 -15.36 -9.05 -6.58
CA THR A 2 -15.79 -9.82 -7.75
C THR A 2 -16.08 -8.94 -8.96
N GLU A 3 -15.83 -7.62 -8.87
CA GLU A 3 -16.11 -6.64 -9.93
C GLU A 3 -14.87 -6.20 -10.72
N LEU A 4 -13.67 -6.51 -10.23
CA LEU A 4 -12.42 -6.23 -10.93
C LEU A 4 -11.69 -7.54 -11.14
N ASP A 5 -11.63 -7.97 -12.39
CA ASP A 5 -10.76 -9.06 -12.81
C ASP A 5 -9.37 -8.44 -13.01
N PHE A 6 -8.42 -8.81 -12.16
CA PHE A 6 -7.06 -8.27 -12.22
C PHE A 6 -6.05 -9.38 -12.03
N GLU A 7 -4.92 -9.27 -12.71
CA GLU A 7 -3.79 -10.17 -12.55
C GLU A 7 -2.91 -9.65 -11.41
N PRO A 8 -2.74 -10.39 -10.29
CA PRO A 8 -2.01 -9.88 -9.12
C PRO A 8 -0.57 -9.45 -9.44
N SER A 9 0.09 -10.17 -10.35
CA SER A 9 1.44 -9.88 -10.85
C SER A 9 1.56 -8.55 -11.61
N ARG A 10 0.43 -8.00 -12.09
CA ARG A 10 0.35 -6.76 -12.87
C ARG A 10 -0.42 -5.66 -12.16
N THR A 11 -0.72 -5.86 -10.87
CA THR A 11 -1.55 -4.97 -10.07
C THR A 11 -0.75 -4.44 -8.88
N LEU A 12 -0.95 -3.17 -8.54
CA LEU A 12 -0.35 -2.50 -7.40
C LEU A 12 -1.46 -1.79 -6.63
N VAL A 13 -1.56 -2.05 -5.33
CA VAL A 13 -2.40 -1.26 -4.43
C VAL A 13 -1.58 -0.08 -3.90
N VAL A 14 -2.08 1.13 -4.09
CA VAL A 14 -1.45 2.36 -3.59
C VAL A 14 -2.37 2.97 -2.55
N GLY A 15 -1.84 3.27 -1.36
CA GLY A 15 -2.62 3.83 -0.25
C GLY A 15 -1.75 4.53 0.78
N ASP A 16 -2.37 5.11 1.80
CA ASP A 16 -1.70 5.90 2.84
C ASP A 16 -1.80 5.26 4.23
N ARG A 17 -2.43 4.09 4.34
CA ARG A 17 -2.61 3.37 5.61
C ARG A 17 -2.10 1.94 5.57
N LEU A 18 -1.34 1.57 6.60
CA LEU A 18 -0.74 0.25 6.75
C LEU A 18 -1.78 -0.84 7.08
N ASP A 19 -2.71 -0.57 7.98
CA ASP A 19 -3.67 -1.54 8.51
C ASP A 19 -4.88 -1.78 7.59
N THR A 20 -5.13 -0.88 6.64
CA THR A 20 -6.16 -1.04 5.61
C THR A 20 -5.56 -1.39 4.26
N ASP A 21 -4.85 -0.46 3.63
CA ASP A 21 -4.53 -0.56 2.20
C ASP A 21 -3.43 -1.58 1.96
N ILE A 22 -2.36 -1.50 2.75
CA ILE A 22 -1.22 -2.42 2.65
C ILE A 22 -1.61 -3.82 3.14
N LEU A 23 -2.34 -3.91 4.25
CA LEU A 23 -2.85 -5.19 4.75
C LEU A 23 -3.83 -5.85 3.77
N MET A 24 -4.68 -5.05 3.11
CA MET A 24 -5.57 -5.54 2.05
C MET A 24 -4.77 -6.10 0.88
N ALA A 25 -3.76 -5.38 0.40
CA ALA A 25 -2.91 -5.81 -0.70
C ALA A 25 -2.22 -7.15 -0.41
N GLN A 26 -1.63 -7.28 0.79
CA GLN A 26 -1.01 -8.54 1.24
C GLN A 26 -2.02 -9.69 1.28
N ARG A 27 -3.22 -9.46 1.83
CA ARG A 27 -4.29 -10.47 1.86
C ARG A 27 -4.80 -10.85 0.47
N ALA A 28 -4.76 -9.92 -0.47
CA ALA A 28 -5.13 -10.15 -1.86
C ALA A 28 -3.99 -10.78 -2.70
N GLY A 29 -2.79 -10.92 -2.15
CA GLY A 29 -1.62 -11.41 -2.89
C GLY A 29 -1.12 -10.43 -3.95
N VAL A 30 -1.34 -9.13 -3.74
CA VAL A 30 -1.01 -8.04 -4.67
C VAL A 30 0.10 -7.18 -4.07
N ALA A 31 1.01 -6.68 -4.92
CA ALA A 31 2.03 -5.74 -4.48
C ALA A 31 1.40 -4.45 -3.90
N SER A 32 2.12 -3.79 -3.01
CA SER A 32 1.62 -2.67 -2.22
C SER A 32 2.60 -1.49 -2.19
N CYS A 33 2.07 -0.27 -2.26
CA CYS A 33 2.84 0.97 -2.21
C CYS A 33 2.22 1.92 -1.18
N LEU A 34 3.02 2.34 -0.19
CA LEU A 34 2.61 3.32 0.80
C LEU A 34 3.02 4.73 0.36
N ALA A 35 2.05 5.63 0.27
CA ALA A 35 2.27 7.05 0.07
C ALA A 35 2.29 7.80 1.41
N LEU A 36 3.41 8.45 1.73
CA LEU A 36 3.61 9.19 2.99
C LEU A 36 2.94 10.58 3.00
N SER A 37 2.25 10.97 1.93
CA SER A 37 1.51 12.23 1.85
C SER A 37 0.19 12.23 2.64
N GLY A 38 -0.22 11.08 3.19
CA GLY A 38 -1.48 10.91 3.90
C GLY A 38 -1.30 10.64 5.40
N CYS A 39 -1.92 9.56 5.88
CA CYS A 39 -2.05 9.26 7.32
C CYS A 39 -0.80 8.62 7.95
N CYS A 40 -0.07 7.77 7.23
CA CYS A 40 1.11 7.10 7.78
C CYS A 40 2.40 7.90 7.60
N SER A 41 3.21 7.90 8.65
CA SER A 41 4.57 8.43 8.67
C SER A 41 5.63 7.33 8.58
N LYS A 42 6.90 7.72 8.41
CA LYS A 42 8.02 6.77 8.48
C LYS A 42 8.13 6.08 9.85
N ALA A 43 7.71 6.74 10.93
CA ALA A 43 7.75 6.15 12.28
C ALA A 43 6.70 5.02 12.44
N ASP A 44 5.53 5.18 11.82
CA ASP A 44 4.50 4.14 11.81
C ASP A 44 4.99 2.91 11.03
N LEU A 45 5.75 3.16 9.95
CA LEU A 45 6.37 2.09 9.17
C LEU A 45 7.34 1.28 10.01
N GLU A 46 8.20 1.91 10.82
CA GLU A 46 9.19 1.21 11.67
C GLU A 46 8.53 0.27 12.67
N THR A 47 7.42 0.71 13.29
CA THR A 47 6.75 -0.02 14.38
C THR A 47 5.72 -1.04 13.91
N SER A 48 5.18 -0.89 12.71
CA SER A 48 4.18 -1.79 12.14
C SER A 48 4.77 -3.15 11.74
N SER A 49 4.01 -4.22 11.99
CA SER A 49 4.27 -5.56 11.45
C SER A 49 3.84 -5.71 9.99
N VAL A 50 2.91 -4.86 9.52
CA VAL A 50 2.51 -4.76 8.11
C VAL A 50 3.51 -3.85 7.39
N LYS A 51 4.16 -4.39 6.36
CA LYS A 51 5.16 -3.68 5.57
C LYS A 51 4.73 -3.61 4.09
N PRO A 52 4.77 -2.44 3.46
CA PRO A 52 4.55 -2.29 2.04
C PRO A 52 5.77 -2.76 1.23
N ASP A 53 5.57 -3.05 -0.04
CA ASP A 53 6.67 -3.39 -0.97
C ASP A 53 7.40 -2.13 -1.44
N PHE A 54 6.68 -1.01 -1.54
CA PHE A 54 7.20 0.28 -1.97
C PHE A 54 6.77 1.40 -1.02
N VAL A 55 7.59 2.43 -0.91
CA VAL A 55 7.28 3.65 -0.15
C VAL A 55 7.62 4.86 -1.02
N ILE A 56 6.66 5.77 -1.15
CA ILE A 56 6.81 7.02 -1.89
C ILE A 56 6.38 8.20 -1.02
N ASP A 57 6.93 9.38 -1.26
CA ASP A 57 6.55 10.57 -0.48
C ASP A 57 5.16 11.11 -0.91
N SER A 58 4.79 10.98 -2.19
CA SER A 58 3.50 11.41 -2.73
C SER A 58 3.18 10.68 -4.06
N VAL A 59 1.90 10.53 -4.37
CA VAL A 59 1.40 10.06 -5.68
C VAL A 59 1.41 11.19 -6.74
N GLY A 60 1.38 12.45 -6.29
CA GLY A 60 1.37 13.64 -7.13
C GLY A 60 2.77 14.21 -7.43
N THR A 61 2.82 15.31 -8.18
CA THR A 61 4.09 15.94 -8.59
C THR A 61 4.74 16.76 -7.49
N ALA A 62 6.08 16.72 -7.47
CA ALA A 62 6.97 17.49 -6.60
C ALA A 62 6.88 19.01 -6.80
#